data_AF-A0A7K3CYK0-F1
#
_entry.id   AF-A0A7K3CYK0-F1
#
_cell.length_a   1.000
_cell.length_b   1.000
_cell.length_c   1.000
_cell.angle_alpha   90.00
_cell.angle_beta   90.00
_cell.angle_gamma   90.00
#
_symmetry.space_group_name_H-M   'P 1'
#
loop_
_entity.id
_entity.type
_entity.pdbx_description
1 polymer ?
#
loop_
_entity_poly.entity_id
_entity_poly.type
_entity_poly.pdbx_seq_one_letter_code
_entity_poly.pdbx_strand_id
1 'polypeptide(L)' 'MSTPFAVSVNGEERDVASGTTLEALVATLSSAHSGVAAAVNETVVPRAQWSTTALSAGDRVEVLTAVQGG' A
#
# COMPACT_ATOMS: atom_id res chain seq x y z
N MET A 1 -20.01 3.25 -9.99
CA MET A 1 -19.49 2.24 -9.02
C MET A 1 -18.08 1.92 -9.47
N SER A 2 -17.07 2.07 -8.60
CA SER A 2 -15.70 1.67 -8.94
C SER A 2 -15.62 0.15 -8.97
N THR A 3 -15.17 -0.43 -10.09
CA THR A 3 -14.95 -1.87 -10.21
C THR A 3 -13.72 -2.26 -9.39
N PRO A 4 -13.82 -3.20 -8.45
CA PRO A 4 -12.66 -3.64 -7.68
C PRO A 4 -11.67 -4.40 -8.57
N PHE A 5 -10.40 -4.37 -8.17
CA PHE A 5 -9.34 -5.20 -8.76
C PHE A 5 -8.45 -5.78 -7.67
N ALA A 6 -7.81 -6.91 -7.98
CA ALA A 6 -6.92 -7.59 -7.07
C ALA A 6 -5.50 -6.99 -7.10
N VAL A 7 -4.90 -6.88 -5.92
CA VAL A 7 -3.47 -6.60 -5.69
C VAL A 7 -2.91 -7.63 -4.71
N SER A 8 -1.60 -7.83 -4.71
CA SER A 8 -0.93 -8.60 -3.65
C SER A 8 -0.42 -7.64 -2.59
N VAL A 9 -0.78 -7.85 -1.33
CA VAL A 9 -0.39 -7.01 -0.19
C VAL A 9 0.33 -7.90 0.83
N ASN A 10 1.62 -7.68 1.04
CA ASN A 10 2.44 -8.52 1.93
C ASN A 10 2.31 -10.02 1.63
N GLY A 11 2.20 -10.37 0.35
CA GLY A 11 2.00 -11.75 -0.12
C GLY A 11 0.56 -12.27 -0.12
N GLU A 12 -0.41 -11.54 0.42
CA GLU A 12 -1.84 -11.92 0.42
C GLU A 12 -2.61 -11.19 -0.69
N GLU A 13 -3.50 -11.90 -1.41
CA GLU A 13 -4.34 -11.27 -2.43
C GLU A 13 -5.47 -10.47 -1.79
N ARG A 14 -5.69 -9.24 -2.29
CA ARG A 14 -6.71 -8.34 -1.76
C ARG A 14 -7.38 -7.54 -2.87
N ASP A 15 -8.70 -7.47 -2.82
CA ASP A 15 -9.49 -6.59 -3.68
C ASP A 15 -9.49 -5.15 -3.14
N VAL A 16 -9.24 -4.19 -4.04
CA VAL A 16 -9.31 -2.75 -3.76
C VAL A 16 -10.16 -2.05 -4.80
N ALA A 17 -10.81 -0.95 -4.43
CA ALA A 17 -11.62 -0.17 -5.36
C ALA A 17 -10.75 0.52 -6.42
N SER A 18 -11.27 0.69 -7.63
CA SER A 18 -10.60 1.52 -8.63
C SER A 18 -10.36 2.95 -8.13
N GLY A 19 -9.15 3.45 -8.35
CA GLY A 19 -8.69 4.76 -7.84
C GLY A 19 -8.12 4.72 -6.42
N THR A 20 -8.02 3.55 -5.78
CA THR A 20 -7.33 3.41 -4.48
C THR A 20 -5.86 3.81 -4.64
N THR A 21 -5.42 4.72 -3.77
CA THR A 21 -4.03 5.16 -3.70
C THR A 21 -3.24 4.29 -2.73
N LEU A 22 -1.91 4.33 -2.81
CA LEU A 22 -1.05 3.67 -1.84
C LEU A 22 -1.33 4.16 -0.41
N GLU A 23 -1.56 5.45 -0.22
CA GLU A 23 -1.94 6.02 1.08
C GLU A 23 -3.21 5.39 1.64
N ALA A 24 -4.26 5.31 0.81
CA ALA A 24 -5.54 4.74 1.22
C ALA A 24 -5.39 3.26 1.59
N LEU A 25 -4.63 2.48 0.83
CA LEU A 25 -4.35 1.08 1.16
C LEU A 25 -3.58 0.96 2.49
N VAL A 26 -2.48 1.70 2.66
CA VAL A 26 -1.67 1.64 3.88
C VAL A 26 -2.48 2.03 5.12
N ALA A 27 -3.37 3.01 5.02
CA ALA A 27 -4.25 3.41 6.11
C ALA A 27 -5.22 2.30 6.57
N THR A 28 -5.52 1.30 5.72
CA THR A 28 -6.30 0.11 6.13
C THR A 28 -5.48 -0.94 6.89
N LEU A 29 -4.15 -0.88 6.80
CA LEU A 29 -3.23 -1.88 7.35
C LEU A 29 -2.58 -1.39 8.65
N SER A 30 -2.40 -0.08 8.80
CA SER A 30 -1.74 0.52 9.96
C SER A 30 -2.32 1.90 10.27
N SER A 31 -2.50 2.18 11.57
CA SER A 31 -2.82 3.52 12.09
C SER A 31 -1.57 4.33 12.45
N ALA A 32 -0.37 3.77 12.24
CA ALA A 32 0.87 4.44 12.56
C ALA A 32 1.16 5.58 11.58
N HIS A 33 1.40 6.77 12.12
CA HIS A 33 1.70 7.97 11.34
C HIS A 33 3.17 8.05 10.92
N SER A 34 4.03 7.25 11.54
CA SER A 34 5.47 7.19 11.30
C SER A 34 5.98 5.75 11.45
N GLY A 35 7.20 5.50 10.99
CA GLY A 35 7.79 4.16 11.01
C GLY A 35 7.17 3.19 10.01
N VAL A 36 6.38 3.66 9.04
CA VAL A 36 5.81 2.82 7.98
C VAL A 36 6.51 3.12 6.66
N ALA A 37 6.99 2.09 5.99
CA ALA A 37 7.50 2.14 4.62
C ALA A 37 6.63 1.28 3.71
N ALA A 38 6.49 1.68 2.45
CA ALA A 38 5.72 0.95 1.48
C ALA A 38 6.47 0.89 0.14
N ALA A 39 6.41 -0.26 -0.53
CA ALA A 39 6.94 -0.47 -1.87
C ALA A 39 5.83 -0.99 -2.78
N VAL A 40 5.88 -0.58 -4.06
CA VAL A 40 5.02 -1.09 -5.13
C VAL A 40 5.93 -1.72 -6.18
N ASN A 41 5.69 -2.99 -6.52
CA ASN A 41 6.49 -3.76 -7.47
C ASN A 41 8.00 -3.63 -7.18
N GLU A 42 8.37 -3.95 -5.92
CA GLU A 42 9.75 -3.93 -5.41
C GLU A 42 10.41 -2.53 -5.36
N THR A 43 9.66 -1.47 -5.71
CA THR A 43 10.13 -0.09 -5.68
C THR A 43 9.57 0.64 -4.48
N VAL A 44 10.42 1.09 -3.57
CA VAL A 44 10.01 1.90 -2.41
C VAL A 44 9.41 3.21 -2.91
N VAL A 45 8.18 3.50 -2.46
CA VAL A 45 7.49 4.74 -2.80
C VAL A 45 7.71 5.74 -1.66
N PRO A 46 8.30 6.92 -1.91
CA PRO A 46 8.43 7.96 -0.89
C PRO A 46 7.06 8.38 -0.33
N ARG A 47 6.96 8.59 0.98
CA ARG A 47 5.69 8.91 1.66
C ARG A 47 4.94 10.09 1.03
N ALA A 48 5.67 11.11 0.58
CA ALA A 48 5.10 12.29 -0.09
C ALA A 48 4.36 11.97 -1.40
N GLN A 49 4.61 10.81 -2.01
CA GLN A 49 3.97 10.38 -3.25
C GLN A 49 2.76 9.46 -3.02
N TRP A 50 2.57 8.93 -1.81
CA TRP A 50 1.56 7.89 -1.55
C TRP A 50 0.14 8.31 -1.91
N SER A 51 -0.23 9.56 -1.66
CA SER A 51 -1.55 10.12 -1.99
C SER A 51 -1.78 10.27 -3.50
N THR A 52 -0.71 10.25 -4.30
CA THR A 52 -0.74 10.39 -5.77
C THR A 52 -0.42 9.09 -6.52
N THR A 53 0.12 8.09 -5.82
CA THR A 53 0.40 6.76 -6.38
C THR A 53 -0.89 5.95 -6.41
N ALA A 54 -1.56 5.93 -7.56
CA ALA A 54 -2.70 5.05 -7.79
C ALA A 54 -2.24 3.60 -8.00
N LEU A 55 -2.93 2.66 -7.35
CA LEU A 55 -2.68 1.23 -7.54
C LEU A 55 -3.36 0.75 -8.83
N SER A 56 -2.79 -0.31 -9.40
CA SER A 56 -3.31 -0.99 -10.59
C SER A 56 -3.50 -2.48 -10.31
N ALA A 57 -4.34 -3.13 -11.13
CA ALA A 57 -4.57 -4.56 -11.03
C ALA A 57 -3.24 -5.34 -11.15
N GLY A 58 -3.03 -6.27 -10.22
CA GLY A 58 -1.84 -7.12 -10.17
C GLY A 58 -0.62 -6.49 -9.49
N ASP A 59 -0.70 -5.23 -9.03
CA ASP A 59 0.40 -4.63 -8.28
C ASP A 59 0.73 -5.44 -7.02
N ARG A 60 2.03 -5.55 -6.72
CA ARG A 60 2.55 -6.09 -5.48
C ARG A 60 2.92 -4.96 -4.54
N VAL A 61 2.22 -4.85 -3.42
CA VAL A 61 2.43 -3.86 -2.38
C VAL A 61 3.04 -4.53 -1.16
N GLU A 62 4.22 -4.07 -0.76
CA GLU A 62 4.86 -4.49 0.48
C GLU A 62 4.81 -3.33 1.47
N VAL A 63 4.26 -3.55 2.66
CA VAL A 63 4.12 -2.57 3.74
C VAL A 63 4.84 -3.09 4.97
N LEU A 64 5.89 -2.35 5.35
CA LEU A 64 6.74 -2.65 6.49
C LEU A 64 6.48 -1.60 7.57
N THR A 65 6.24 -2.06 8.80
CA THR A 65 6.22 -1.17 9.98
C THR A 65 7.48 -1.45 10.79
N ALA A 66 8.22 -0.40 11.11
CA ALA A 66 9.38 -0.47 11.97
C ALA A 66 8.94 -1.01 13.34
N VAL A 67 9.49 -2.17 13.70
CA VAL A 67 9.50 -2.61 15.09
C VAL A 67 10.69 -1.93 15.76
N GLN A 68 10.44 -1.17 16.82
CA GLN A 68 11.53 -0.59 17.60
C GLN A 68 12.27 -1.75 18.27
N GLY A 69 13.40 -2.17 17.69
CA GLY A 69 14.31 -3.11 18.32
C GLY A 69 14.96 -2.43 19.53
N GLY A 70 14.88 -3.09 20.69
CA GLY A 70 15.75 -2.81 21.83
C GLY A 70 17.09 -3.51 21.68
#